data_AF-A0A6P0T0U9-F1
#
_entry.id   AF-A0A6P0T0U9-F1
#
_cell.length_a   1.000
_cell.length_b   1.000
_cell.length_c   1.000
_cell.angle_alpha   90.00
_cell.angle_beta   90.00
_cell.angle_gamma   90.00
#
_symmetry.space_group_name_H-M   'P 1'
#
loop_
_entity.id
_entity.type
_entity.pdbx_description
1 polymer ?
#
loop_
_entity_poly.entity_id
_entity_poly.type
_entity_poly.pdbx_seq_one_letter_code
_entity_poly.pdbx_strand_id
1 'polypeptide(L)' 'MVSIAKVKVGNLSRGGKARTLEAKQADDHDTEWTSVMTPFGILITLTDQLSIYMGQSALTSDL' A
#
# COMPACT_ATOMS: atom_id res chain seq x y z
N MET A 1 -9.31 -19.44 1.25
CA MET A 1 -8.58 -18.47 0.42
C MET A 1 -8.13 -17.34 1.32
N VAL A 2 -6.81 -17.15 1.51
CA VAL A 2 -6.28 -16.06 2.35
C VAL A 2 -6.23 -14.79 1.51
N SER A 3 -6.87 -13.72 1.97
CA SER A 3 -6.83 -12.42 1.31
C SER A 3 -5.67 -11.59 1.86
N ILE A 4 -4.62 -11.41 1.06
CA ILE A 4 -3.50 -10.53 1.39
C ILE A 4 -3.83 -9.11 0.91
N ALA A 5 -3.68 -8.11 1.78
CA ALA A 5 -3.91 -6.71 1.43
C ALA A 5 -2.90 -6.24 0.36
N LYS A 6 -3.36 -5.43 -0.59
CA LYS A 6 -2.53 -4.86 -1.66
C LYS A 6 -2.70 -3.35 -1.69
N VAL A 7 -1.59 -2.63 -1.74
CA VAL A 7 -1.55 -1.17 -1.84
C VAL A 7 -1.00 -0.79 -3.21
N LYS A 8 -1.82 -0.13 -4.03
CA LYS A 8 -1.39 0.41 -5.32
C LYS A 8 -0.73 1.77 -5.08
N VAL A 9 0.45 1.96 -5.65
CA VAL A 9 1.22 3.20 -5.58
C VAL A 9 1.30 3.79 -6.97
N GLY A 10 0.99 5.08 -7.11
CA GLY A 10 0.99 5.79 -8.38
C GLY A 10 0.30 7.16 -8.26
N ASN A 11 0.18 7.88 -9.37
CA ASN A 11 -0.53 9.15 -9.43
C ASN A 11 -2.04 8.93 -9.50
N LEU A 12 -2.62 8.44 -8.41
CA LEU A 12 -3.99 7.90 -8.38
C LEU A 12 -4.98 8.77 -7.60
N SER A 13 -4.59 9.96 -7.16
CA SER A 13 -5.44 10.80 -6.31
C SER A 13 -6.58 11.44 -7.12
N ARG A 14 -7.83 11.24 -6.67
CA ARG A 14 -9.05 11.69 -7.37
C ARG A 14 -10.07 12.26 -6.38
N GLY A 15 -9.84 13.47 -5.87
CA GLY A 15 -10.80 14.16 -4.99
C GLY A 15 -10.91 13.57 -3.58
N GLY A 16 -9.88 12.85 -3.10
CA GLY A 16 -9.84 12.28 -1.76
C GLY A 16 -9.73 13.32 -0.64
N LYS A 17 -9.92 12.88 0.60
CA LYS A 17 -9.69 13.73 1.78
C LYS A 17 -8.19 13.80 2.07
N ALA A 18 -7.66 15.01 2.13
CA ALA A 18 -6.30 15.25 2.59
C ALA A 18 -6.32 16.01 3.92
N ARG A 19 -5.26 15.85 4.72
CA ARG A 19 -5.05 16.65 5.94
C ARG A 19 -4.43 18.02 5.65
N THR A 20 -4.03 18.25 4.40
CA THR A 20 -3.56 19.53 3.88
C THR A 20 -4.74 20.42 3.49
N LEU A 21 -4.48 21.72 3.26
CA LEU A 21 -5.49 22.69 2.82
C LEU A 21 -6.21 22.24 1.54
N GLU A 22 -5.45 21.70 0.58
CA GLU A 22 -5.98 21.19 -0.68
C GLU A 22 -5.58 19.72 -0.88
N ALA A 23 -6.48 18.93 -1.47
CA ALA A 23 -6.21 17.54 -1.81
C ALA A 23 -5.45 17.47 -3.13
N LYS A 24 -4.25 16.87 -3.10
CA LYS A 24 -3.46 16.62 -4.31
C LYS A 24 -4.31 15.84 -5.32
N GLN A 25 -4.39 16.31 -6.56
CA GLN A 25 -5.06 15.60 -7.65
C GLN A 25 -3.99 14.96 -8.53
N ALA A 26 -4.35 13.86 -9.19
CA ALA A 26 -3.54 13.27 -10.23
C ALA A 26 -3.57 14.13 -11.51
N ASP A 27 -2.44 14.13 -12.22
CA ASP A 27 -2.12 15.15 -13.24
C ASP A 27 -2.97 15.07 -14.52
N ASP A 28 -3.51 13.88 -14.84
CA ASP A 28 -4.45 13.63 -15.94
C ASP A 28 -5.10 12.23 -15.74
N HIS A 29 -5.96 11.77 -16.65
CA HIS A 29 -6.60 10.45 -16.83
C HIS A 29 -5.68 9.21 -16.69
N ASP A 30 -4.44 9.36 -16.24
CA ASP A 30 -3.55 8.27 -15.89
C ASP A 30 -4.16 7.41 -14.77
N THR A 31 -4.40 6.15 -15.08
CA THR A 31 -4.96 5.17 -14.14
C THR A 31 -3.95 4.11 -13.75
N GLU A 32 -2.73 4.21 -14.29
CA GLU A 32 -1.68 3.23 -14.08
C GLU A 32 -1.04 3.42 -12.72
N TRP A 33 -0.83 2.30 -12.02
CA TRP A 33 -0.03 2.26 -10.81
C TRP A 33 1.38 1.84 -11.17
N THR A 34 2.37 2.54 -10.62
CA THR A 34 3.79 2.20 -10.82
C THR A 34 4.23 1.01 -10.00
N SER A 35 3.52 0.67 -8.92
CA SER A 35 3.86 -0.45 -8.06
C SER A 35 2.66 -0.97 -7.28
N VAL A 36 2.71 -2.25 -6.92
CA VAL A 36 1.82 -2.87 -5.94
C VAL A 36 2.67 -3.34 -4.77
N MET A 37 2.39 -2.80 -3.58
CA MET A 37 3.05 -3.19 -2.34
C MET A 37 2.16 -4.12 -1.53
N THR A 38 2.80 -5.04 -0.81
CA THR A 38 2.17 -5.93 0.14
C THR A 38 2.67 -5.59 1.54
N PRO A 39 1.78 -5.33 2.51
CA PRO A 39 2.19 -5.15 3.90
C PRO A 39 2.55 -6.50 4.51
N PHE A 40 3.59 -6.52 5.34
CA PHE A 40 3.86 -7.60 6.28
C PHE A 40 4.31 -7.02 7.62
N GLY A 41 4.13 -7.77 8.70
CA GLY A 41 4.43 -7.30 10.05
C GLY A 41 5.25 -8.30 10.85
N ILE A 42 6.07 -7.77 11.75
CA ILE A 42 6.81 -8.54 12.76
C ILE A 42 6.36 -8.02 14.13
N LEU A 43 5.80 -8.91 14.96
CA LEU A 43 5.44 -8.62 16.35
C LEU A 43 6.47 -9.23 17.30
N ILE A 44 7.13 -8.40 18.09
CA ILE A 44 7.95 -8.85 19.22
C ILE A 44 7.05 -8.91 20.45
N THR A 45 6.65 -10.13 20.83
CA THR A 45 5.68 -10.38 21.93
C THR A 45 6.23 -10.08 23.33
N LEU A 46 7.56 -10.03 23.49
CA LEU A 46 8.17 -9.68 24.77
C LEU A 46 7.99 -8.19 25.12
N THR A 47 7.96 -7.33 24.10
CA THR A 47 7.90 -5.87 24.25
C THR A 47 6.61 -5.27 23.69
N ASP A 48 5.70 -6.11 23.22
CA ASP A 48 4.51 -5.74 22.46
C ASP A 48 4.79 -4.78 21.30
N GLN A 49 5.98 -4.88 20.71
CA GLN A 49 6.40 -4.00 19.63
C GLN A 49 6.02 -4.60 18.27
N LEU A 50 5.15 -3.89 17.55
CA LEU A 50 4.77 -4.22 16.18
C LEU A 50 5.50 -3.31 15.18
N SER A 51 6.22 -3.94 14.25
CA SER A 51 6.81 -3.27 13.08
C SER A 51 6.09 -3.73 11.82
N ILE A 52 5.64 -2.78 10.99
CA ILE A 52 4.97 -3.05 9.72
C ILE A 52 5.84 -2.54 8.59
N TYR A 53 6.06 -3.38 7.59
CA TYR A 53 6.86 -3.10 6.41
C TYR A 53 6.01 -3.20 5.16
N MET A 54 6.34 -2.38 4.17
CA MET A 54 5.73 -2.40 2.84
C MET A 54 6.79 -2.80 1.84
N GLY A 55 6.55 -3.88 1.09
CA GLY A 55 7.48 -4.35 0.06
C GLY A 55 6.76 -4.84 -1.19
N GLN A 56 7.48 -4.86 -2.30
CA GLN A 56 7.06 -5.62 -3.48
C GLN A 56 7.37 -7.08 -3.19
N SER A 57 6.34 -7.87 -2.93
CA SER A 57 6.47 -9.32 -2.82
C SER A 57 6.31 -9.92 -4.21
N ALA A 58 7.29 -10.70 -4.66
CA ALA A 58 7.06 -11.67 -5.71
C ALA A 58 6.12 -12.72 -5.11
N LEU A 59 4.82 -12.59 -5.36
CA LEU A 59 3.87 -13.65 -5.09
C LEU A 59 4.24 -14.82 -6.00
N THR A 60 5.05 -15.75 -5.49
CA THR A 60 5.16 -17.08 -6.08
C THR A 60 3.89 -17.81 -5.70
N SER A 61 3.17 -18.34 -6.68
CA SER A 61 2.06 -19.24 -6.39
C SER A 61 2.62 -20.47 -5.69
N ASP A 62 2.09 -20.85 -4.53
CA ASP A 62 2.43 -22.10 -3.85
C ASP A 62 1.78 -23.33 -4.56
N LEU A 63 1.61 -23.27 -5.89
CA LEU A 63 1.00 -24.34 -6.70
C LEU A 63 2.04 -25.31 -7.22
#